data_AF-A0AAN9AB24-F1
#
_entry.id   AF-A0AAN9AB24-F1
#
_cell.length_a   1.000
_cell.length_b   1.000
_cell.length_c   1.000
_cell.angle_alpha   90.00
_cell.angle_beta   90.00
_cell.angle_gamma   90.00
#
_symmetry.space_group_name_H-M   'P 1'
#
loop_
_entity.id
_entity.type
_entity.pdbx_description
1 polymer ?
#
loop_
_entity_poly.entity_id
_entity_poly.type
_entity_poly.pdbx_seq_one_letter_code
_entity_poly.pdbx_strand_id
1 'polypeptide(L)'
;MTHKDVNELIDCHSQPLTDEDLEEMTRSASEEEEEEELEETHEEIEEPGLTLSQEHDDNMVVQELQYDGNDLICVNVAPVKAHIFLGTTSGKLVINKFPLHRAEKFSSYLAHSGSVVKALVTYDEGRILTCGGDGVVVVWKIMSLEEETPEFLTAKERLEDLPQILEMLVSRADLQSKREYTGELESRVSYLARDKEVHLGLQQQEFAASKDALVARYNQILDQMNDTIQTLEKERETLQQSHETKIAKVLEDHNSVIAEHQQELRQKLLYEYSKQDKLESILKEMQTTLDRQVEEAERRTREELQQRLDEQVALVNQLTADLEKTTSELERERSEGAEIVRLVEAATEVELGQVREALHSQLAEEHTNVIKLRSEKAALTKNYAT
;
A
#
# COMPACT_ATOMS: atom_id res chain seq x y z
N MET A 1 16.24 -33.78 32.89
CA MET A 1 15.58 -33.02 31.81
C MET A 1 14.57 -33.93 31.15
N THR A 2 13.30 -33.74 31.50
CA THR A 2 12.19 -34.45 30.89
C THR A 2 11.86 -33.81 29.54
N HIS A 3 11.19 -34.55 28.66
CA HIS A 3 10.77 -34.06 27.33
C HIS A 3 9.82 -32.83 27.41
N LYS A 4 9.29 -32.54 28.61
CA LYS A 4 8.46 -31.37 28.91
C LYS A 4 9.31 -30.11 29.12
N ASP A 5 10.47 -30.26 29.76
CA ASP A 5 11.43 -29.18 30.01
C ASP A 5 12.04 -28.65 28.69
N VAL A 6 12.16 -29.53 27.67
CA VAL A 6 12.68 -29.13 26.34
C VAL A 6 11.65 -28.34 25.54
N ASN A 7 10.35 -28.65 25.68
CA ASN A 7 9.28 -27.90 25.01
C ASN A 7 9.04 -26.52 25.66
N GLU A 8 9.18 -26.41 26.99
CA GLU A 8 9.06 -25.11 27.68
C GLU A 8 10.20 -24.14 27.34
N LEU A 9 11.36 -24.63 26.88
CA LEU A 9 12.45 -23.78 26.38
C LEU A 9 12.25 -23.30 24.94
N ILE A 10 11.45 -24.01 24.13
CA ILE A 10 11.19 -23.67 22.72
C ILE A 10 10.05 -22.65 22.60
N ASP A 11 9.07 -22.66 23.51
CA ASP A 11 7.90 -21.77 23.44
C ASP A 11 8.12 -20.37 24.04
N CYS A 12 9.28 -20.09 24.66
CA CYS A 12 9.55 -18.80 25.31
C CYS A 12 10.08 -17.68 24.38
N HIS A 13 10.37 -17.95 23.10
CA HIS A 13 11.02 -16.97 22.21
C HIS A 13 10.24 -16.70 20.91
N SER A 14 8.91 -16.76 20.94
CA SER A 14 8.07 -16.48 19.76
C SER A 14 7.06 -15.36 20.01
N GLN A 15 7.44 -14.33 20.77
CA GLN A 15 6.71 -13.07 20.73
C GLN A 15 7.22 -12.25 19.53
N PRO A 16 6.35 -11.82 18.61
CA PRO A 16 6.76 -10.90 17.55
C PRO A 16 7.16 -9.58 18.19
N LEU A 17 8.31 -9.03 17.79
CA LEU A 17 8.73 -7.69 18.22
C LEU A 17 7.61 -6.70 17.91
N THR A 18 7.29 -5.87 18.89
CA THR A 18 6.34 -4.78 18.74
C THR A 18 7.01 -3.60 18.05
N ASP A 19 6.23 -2.71 17.44
CA ASP A 19 6.77 -1.52 16.76
C ASP A 19 7.54 -0.61 17.74
N GLU A 20 7.21 -0.67 19.04
CA GLU A 20 7.91 0.02 20.14
C GLU A 20 9.33 -0.56 20.36
N ASP A 21 9.48 -1.89 20.28
CA ASP A 21 10.80 -2.54 20.37
C ASP A 21 11.69 -2.22 19.14
N LEU A 22 11.09 -1.99 17.97
CA LEU A 22 11.80 -1.56 16.76
C LEU A 22 12.21 -0.08 16.83
N GLU A 23 11.39 0.78 17.42
CA GLU A 23 11.73 2.18 17.67
C GLU A 23 12.87 2.30 18.69
N GLU A 24 12.86 1.49 19.76
CA GLU A 24 13.93 1.48 20.76
C GLU A 24 15.27 1.00 20.17
N MET A 25 15.25 0.01 19.26
CA MET A 25 16.47 -0.46 18.57
C MET A 25 16.96 0.48 17.46
N THR A 26 16.15 1.44 17.01
CA THR A 26 16.52 2.42 15.98
C THR A 26 16.82 3.80 16.55
N ARG A 27 16.57 4.02 17.84
CA ARG A 27 17.01 5.20 18.57
C ARG A 27 18.53 5.27 18.51
N SER A 28 19.05 6.40 18.03
CA SER A 28 20.48 6.57 17.84
C SER A 28 21.11 6.84 19.20
N ALA A 29 22.27 6.24 19.50
CA ALA A 29 22.99 6.47 20.76
C ALA A 29 23.29 7.96 21.06
N SER A 30 23.21 8.83 20.05
CA SER A 30 23.31 10.29 20.22
C SER A 30 22.08 10.95 20.86
N GLU A 31 20.89 10.34 20.76
CA GLU A 31 19.64 10.87 21.35
C GLU A 31 19.54 10.50 22.84
N GLU A 32 20.08 9.34 23.25
CA GLU A 32 20.20 8.96 24.67
C GLU A 32 21.26 9.80 25.41
N GLU A 33 22.38 10.14 24.75
CA GLU A 33 23.39 11.04 25.32
C GLU A 33 22.89 12.49 25.48
N GLU A 34 22.03 12.98 24.57
CA GLU A 34 21.42 14.32 24.69
C GLU A 34 20.34 14.39 25.78
N GLU A 35 19.58 13.31 26.03
CA GLU A 35 18.61 13.26 27.14
C GLU A 35 19.30 13.10 28.51
N GLU A 36 20.38 12.30 28.61
CA GLU A 36 21.17 12.19 29.85
C GLU A 36 21.94 13.50 30.17
N GLU A 37 22.49 14.21 29.17
CA GLU A 37 23.12 15.52 29.39
C GLU A 37 22.11 16.61 29.81
N LEU A 38 20.84 16.50 29.41
CA LEU A 38 19.78 17.44 29.81
C LEU A 38 19.24 17.14 31.23
N GLU A 39 19.21 15.89 31.67
CA GLU A 39 18.80 15.53 33.04
C GLU A 39 19.90 15.80 34.10
N GLU A 40 21.18 15.69 33.76
CA GLU A 40 22.29 15.97 34.70
C GLU A 40 22.55 17.46 34.96
N THR A 41 21.91 18.39 34.22
CA THR A 41 22.15 19.84 34.39
C THR A 41 21.30 20.54 35.45
N HIS A 42 20.48 19.81 36.23
CA HIS A 42 19.58 20.43 37.22
C HIS A 42 19.64 19.90 38.66
N GLU A 43 20.67 19.14 39.05
CA GLU A 43 20.97 18.96 40.48
C GLU A 43 21.84 20.11 40.99
N GLU A 44 21.19 21.25 41.30
CA GLU A 44 21.75 22.25 42.21
C GLU A 44 21.98 21.60 43.58
N ILE A 45 23.23 21.20 43.83
CA ILE A 45 23.71 20.85 45.17
C ILE A 45 23.71 22.15 45.99
N GLU A 46 22.66 22.37 46.79
CA GLU A 46 22.66 23.36 47.87
C GLU A 46 23.68 22.94 48.94
N GLU A 47 24.95 23.33 48.78
CA GLU A 47 25.86 23.45 49.91
C GLU A 47 25.48 24.70 50.73
N PRO A 48 25.24 24.60 52.06
CA PRO A 48 24.97 25.76 52.89
C PRO A 48 26.28 26.50 53.18
N GLY A 49 26.85 27.12 52.15
CA GLY A 49 27.87 28.15 52.29
C GLY A 49 27.19 29.44 52.73
N LEU A 50 27.37 29.82 54.00
CA LEU A 50 27.02 31.12 54.57
C LEU A 50 27.67 32.25 53.75
N THR A 51 27.03 32.62 52.66
CA THR A 51 27.40 33.73 51.81
C THR A 51 26.63 34.95 52.30
N LEU A 52 27.37 35.84 52.92
CA LEU A 52 26.93 37.05 53.60
C LEU A 52 26.50 38.13 52.57
N SER A 53 25.50 37.84 51.72
CA SER A 53 25.11 38.75 50.63
C SER A 53 23.62 38.77 50.25
N GLN A 54 22.71 38.48 51.19
CA GLN A 54 21.30 38.81 51.00
C GLN A 54 20.80 39.62 52.20
N GLU A 55 21.11 40.92 52.18
CA GLU A 55 20.38 41.90 52.97
C GLU A 55 19.75 42.95 52.04
N HIS A 56 18.45 43.13 52.27
CA HIS A 56 17.59 44.30 51.99
C HIS A 56 16.99 44.48 50.59
N ASP A 57 15.67 44.22 50.49
CA ASP A 57 14.72 45.06 49.74
C ASP A 57 13.22 44.87 50.19
N ASP A 58 12.95 44.77 51.49
CA ASP A 58 11.57 44.63 52.05
C ASP A 58 11.11 45.84 52.90
N ASN A 59 11.54 47.06 52.57
CA ASN A 59 11.11 48.27 53.28
C ASN A 59 9.77 48.82 52.73
N MET A 60 8.66 48.13 53.02
CA MET A 60 7.30 48.61 52.71
C MET A 60 6.61 49.19 53.96
N VAL A 61 5.90 50.32 53.81
CA VAL A 61 5.00 50.81 54.86
C VAL A 61 3.79 49.87 54.93
N VAL A 62 3.78 49.01 55.95
CA VAL A 62 2.71 47.99 56.14
C VAL A 62 1.41 48.62 56.65
N GLN A 63 1.50 49.68 57.46
CA GLN A 63 0.34 50.29 58.10
C GLN A 63 0.60 51.74 58.58
N GLU A 64 -0.34 52.63 58.29
CA GLU A 64 -0.39 54.00 58.83
C GLU A 64 -1.58 54.15 59.79
N LEU A 65 -1.34 54.74 60.95
CA LEU A 65 -2.36 55.01 61.96
C LEU A 65 -2.22 56.43 62.49
N GLN A 66 -3.34 57.13 62.56
CA GLN A 66 -3.42 58.48 63.10
C GLN A 66 -3.93 58.43 64.53
N TYR A 67 -3.19 59.05 65.45
CA TYR A 67 -3.64 59.30 66.82
C TYR A 67 -4.27 60.69 66.86
N ASP A 68 -5.57 60.78 67.12
CA ASP A 68 -6.35 62.03 67.11
C ASP A 68 -6.06 62.97 68.31
N GLY A 69 -5.04 62.66 69.11
CA GLY A 69 -4.63 63.47 70.26
C GLY A 69 -3.50 64.45 69.94
N ASN A 70 -2.69 64.74 70.95
CA ASN A 70 -1.51 65.61 70.80
C ASN A 70 -0.36 64.90 70.10
N ASP A 71 0.56 65.67 69.51
CA ASP A 71 1.73 65.16 68.79
C ASP A 71 2.53 64.13 69.59
N LEU A 72 2.95 63.07 68.90
CA LEU A 72 3.77 61.99 69.42
C LEU A 72 5.25 62.38 69.32
N ILE A 73 6.01 62.18 70.41
CA ILE A 73 7.44 62.53 70.49
C ILE A 73 8.31 61.28 70.45
N CYS A 74 7.87 60.20 71.10
CA CYS A 74 8.64 58.97 71.19
C CYS A 74 7.73 57.75 71.09
N VAL A 75 8.27 56.67 70.54
CA VAL A 75 7.63 55.36 70.44
C VAL A 75 8.57 54.31 71.02
N ASN A 76 8.03 53.35 71.73
CA ASN A 76 8.74 52.16 72.18
C ASN A 76 7.80 50.95 72.12
N VAL A 77 8.35 49.76 71.90
CA VAL A 77 7.56 48.53 71.75
C VAL A 77 8.10 47.50 72.73
N ALA A 78 7.18 46.86 73.44
CA ALA A 78 7.44 45.67 74.23
C ALA A 78 6.86 44.48 73.43
N PRO A 79 7.65 43.86 72.52
CA PRO A 79 7.17 42.79 71.66
C PRO A 79 6.70 41.55 72.43
N VAL A 80 7.40 41.14 73.50
CA VAL A 80 6.98 40.02 74.35
C VAL A 80 5.65 40.32 75.03
N LYS A 81 5.48 41.52 75.58
CA LYS A 81 4.23 41.92 76.24
C LYS A 81 3.14 42.41 75.29
N ALA A 82 3.34 42.36 73.96
CA ALA A 82 2.39 42.80 72.95
C ALA A 82 1.85 44.23 73.19
N HIS A 83 2.71 45.15 73.64
CA HIS A 83 2.34 46.55 73.91
C HIS A 83 3.22 47.53 73.14
N ILE A 84 2.60 48.59 72.60
CA ILE A 84 3.29 49.77 72.08
C ILE A 84 3.00 50.97 72.97
N PHE A 85 4.06 51.72 73.26
CA PHE A 85 4.05 52.88 74.13
C PHE A 85 4.40 54.12 73.32
N LEU A 86 3.57 55.15 73.40
CA LEU A 86 3.74 56.41 72.70
C LEU A 86 3.75 57.56 73.71
N GLY A 87 4.79 58.38 73.68
CA GLY A 87 4.89 59.59 74.51
C GLY A 87 4.35 60.80 73.76
N THR A 88 3.50 61.60 74.40
CA THR A 88 2.90 62.81 73.80
C THR A 88 3.55 64.11 74.30
N THR A 89 3.40 65.19 73.54
CA THR A 89 3.77 66.57 73.96
C THR A 89 3.03 67.05 75.21
N SER A 90 1.84 66.51 75.49
CA SER A 90 1.06 66.85 76.68
C SER A 90 1.43 66.12 77.97
N GLY A 91 2.49 65.30 77.96
CA GLY A 91 2.91 64.53 79.12
C GLY A 91 2.10 63.26 79.37
N LYS A 92 1.25 62.85 78.42
CA LYS A 92 0.54 61.57 78.46
C LYS A 92 1.37 60.47 77.82
N LEU A 93 1.42 59.31 78.48
CA LEU A 93 1.86 58.04 77.94
C LEU A 93 0.64 57.31 77.38
N VAL A 94 0.64 57.07 76.08
CA VAL A 94 -0.40 56.34 75.37
C VAL A 94 0.06 54.91 75.17
N ILE A 95 -0.81 53.96 75.50
CA ILE A 95 -0.55 52.53 75.45
C ILE A 95 -1.58 51.91 74.51
N ASN A 96 -1.11 51.07 73.60
CA ASN A 96 -1.97 50.26 72.74
C ASN A 96 -1.39 48.84 72.61
N LYS A 97 -2.18 47.91 72.09
CA LYS A 97 -1.67 46.57 71.76
C LYS A 97 -0.77 46.62 70.53
N PHE A 98 0.18 45.71 70.49
CA PHE A 98 1.11 45.51 69.38
C PHE A 98 1.05 44.04 68.95
N PRO A 99 0.81 43.71 67.67
CA PRO A 99 0.69 44.61 66.51
C PRO A 99 -0.57 45.51 66.52
N LEU A 100 -0.48 46.70 65.95
CA LEU A 100 -1.59 47.66 65.98
C LEU A 100 -2.73 47.21 65.03
N HIS A 101 -3.93 46.93 65.53
CA HIS A 101 -5.11 46.68 64.68
C HIS A 101 -5.93 47.96 64.44
N ARG A 102 -6.52 48.10 63.24
CA ARG A 102 -7.15 49.34 62.71
C ARG A 102 -8.33 49.91 63.53
N ALA A 103 -8.80 49.22 64.57
CA ALA A 103 -10.02 49.57 65.31
C ALA A 103 -9.87 49.61 66.85
N GLU A 104 -8.64 49.58 67.39
CA GLU A 104 -8.45 49.55 68.84
C GLU A 104 -8.36 50.95 69.47
N LYS A 105 -8.98 51.11 70.65
CA LYS A 105 -8.98 52.35 71.41
C LYS A 105 -7.66 52.52 72.14
N PHE A 106 -6.97 53.63 71.88
CA PHE A 106 -5.77 54.03 72.63
C PHE A 106 -6.09 54.29 74.10
N SER A 107 -5.30 53.71 75.02
CA SER A 107 -5.39 54.00 76.44
C SER A 107 -4.35 55.06 76.81
N SER A 108 -4.78 56.24 77.27
CA SER A 108 -3.87 57.33 77.63
C SER A 108 -3.80 57.54 79.14
N TYR A 109 -2.59 57.57 79.70
CA TYR A 109 -2.31 57.85 81.09
C TYR A 109 -1.49 59.13 81.22
N LEU A 110 -1.80 59.99 82.18
CA LEU A 110 -0.98 61.17 82.44
C LEU A 110 0.28 60.74 83.20
N ALA A 111 1.45 60.89 82.58
CA ALA A 111 2.72 60.43 83.12
C ALA A 111 3.59 61.56 83.67
N HIS A 112 3.60 62.70 82.98
CA HIS A 112 4.44 63.85 83.29
C HIS A 112 3.62 65.14 83.23
N SER A 113 4.08 66.17 83.95
CA SER A 113 3.50 67.52 83.86
C SER A 113 4.01 68.29 82.63
N GLY A 114 5.10 67.83 82.03
CA GLY A 114 5.66 68.29 80.75
C GLY A 114 5.67 67.18 79.70
N SER A 115 6.18 67.47 78.50
CA SER A 115 6.22 66.51 77.38
C SER A 115 7.01 65.24 77.71
N VAL A 116 6.58 64.08 77.21
CA VAL A 116 7.34 62.82 77.38
C VAL A 116 8.47 62.79 76.36
N VAL A 117 9.69 63.06 76.81
CA VAL A 117 10.88 63.20 75.94
C VAL A 117 11.40 61.84 75.49
N LYS A 118 11.36 60.84 76.37
CA LYS A 118 11.86 59.49 76.06
C LYS A 118 11.10 58.43 76.83
N ALA A 119 10.89 57.29 76.20
CA ALA A 119 10.35 56.08 76.82
C ALA A 119 11.25 54.89 76.48
N LEU A 120 11.54 54.04 77.46
CA LEU A 120 12.42 52.88 77.33
C LEU A 120 11.86 51.66 78.06
N VAL A 121 11.64 50.57 77.34
CA VAL A 121 11.24 49.27 77.90
C VAL A 121 12.50 48.54 78.39
N THR A 122 12.44 47.92 79.56
CA THR A 122 13.54 47.12 80.11
C THR A 122 13.71 45.82 79.31
N TYR A 123 14.91 45.21 79.34
CA TYR A 123 15.20 43.98 78.58
C TYR A 123 14.26 42.81 78.94
N ASP A 124 13.80 42.74 80.20
CA ASP A 124 12.83 41.75 80.67
C ASP A 124 11.37 42.09 80.33
N GLU A 125 11.14 43.22 79.65
CA GLU A 125 9.82 43.81 79.34
C GLU A 125 8.86 43.91 80.53
N GLY A 126 9.38 43.90 81.76
CA GLY A 126 8.56 43.99 82.97
C GLY A 126 8.18 45.43 83.33
N ARG A 127 8.95 46.41 82.83
CA ARG A 127 8.83 47.82 83.19
C ARG A 127 9.09 48.73 81.99
N ILE A 128 8.49 49.91 82.03
CA ILE A 128 8.83 51.01 81.13
C ILE A 128 9.23 52.24 81.93
N LEU A 129 10.32 52.86 81.50
CA LEU A 129 10.90 54.08 82.05
C LEU A 129 10.49 55.23 81.15
N THR A 130 9.80 56.24 81.68
CA THR A 130 9.48 57.47 80.96
C THR A 130 10.19 58.65 81.57
N CYS A 131 10.77 59.51 80.74
CA CYS A 131 11.41 60.75 81.16
C CYS A 131 10.65 61.93 80.55
N GLY A 132 10.23 62.87 81.40
CA GLY A 132 9.51 64.07 80.98
C GLY A 132 10.40 65.30 80.89
N GLY A 133 9.95 66.31 80.14
CA GLY A 133 10.54 67.65 80.12
C GLY A 133 10.39 68.40 81.45
N ASP A 134 9.66 67.83 82.40
CA ASP A 134 9.57 68.25 83.80
C ASP A 134 10.77 67.78 84.66
N GLY A 135 11.70 67.02 84.08
CA GLY A 135 12.87 66.48 84.78
C GLY A 135 12.55 65.29 85.69
N VAL A 136 11.34 64.74 85.59
CA VAL A 136 10.91 63.56 86.36
C VAL A 136 11.12 62.30 85.53
N VAL A 137 11.50 61.20 86.20
CA VAL A 137 11.51 59.86 85.63
C VAL A 137 10.45 59.03 86.33
N VAL A 138 9.54 58.44 85.56
CA VAL A 138 8.49 57.56 86.08
C VAL A 138 8.74 56.14 85.62
N VAL A 139 8.67 55.20 86.56
CA VAL A 139 8.80 53.76 86.30
C VAL A 139 7.41 53.14 86.35
N TRP A 140 6.95 52.62 85.23
CA TRP A 140 5.67 51.94 85.12
C TRP A 140 5.89 50.44 85.10
N LYS A 141 5.04 49.71 85.81
CA LYS A 141 4.96 48.25 85.68
C LYS A 141 4.09 47.91 84.49
N ILE A 142 4.63 47.12 83.56
CA ILE A 142 3.85 46.62 82.42
C ILE A 142 3.05 45.42 82.91
N MET A 143 1.73 45.53 82.88
CA MET A 143 0.83 44.42 83.19
C MET A 143 0.46 43.75 81.87
N SER A 144 0.66 42.43 81.79
CA SER A 144 0.33 41.67 80.57
C SER A 144 -1.18 41.72 80.33
N LEU A 145 -1.58 41.90 79.08
CA LEU A 145 -2.91 41.53 78.63
C LEU A 145 -2.80 40.06 78.21
N GLU A 146 -3.28 39.14 79.04
CA GLU A 146 -3.43 37.70 78.77
C GLU A 146 -2.13 36.95 78.39
N GLU A 147 -1.61 36.12 79.32
CA GLU A 147 -0.39 35.31 79.13
C GLU A 147 -0.52 34.17 78.08
N GLU A 148 -1.66 34.07 77.40
CA GLU A 148 -2.00 32.99 76.46
C GLU A 148 -2.13 33.45 74.99
N THR A 149 -1.82 34.71 74.67
CA THR A 149 -1.85 35.15 73.27
C THR A 149 -0.69 34.51 72.48
N PRO A 150 -0.91 34.07 71.24
CA PRO A 150 0.13 33.46 70.40
C PRO A 150 1.31 34.42 70.13
N GLU A 151 1.06 35.72 70.22
CA GLU A 151 2.06 36.79 70.09
C GLU A 151 3.03 36.83 71.29
N PHE A 152 2.54 36.55 72.51
CA PHE A 152 3.39 36.46 73.70
C PHE A 152 4.36 35.27 73.61
N LEU A 153 3.89 34.11 73.14
CA LEU A 153 4.69 32.90 73.00
C LEU A 153 5.80 33.06 71.97
N THR A 154 5.46 33.60 70.79
CA THR A 154 6.42 33.81 69.69
C THR A 154 7.49 34.85 70.03
N ALA A 155 7.13 35.91 70.75
CA ALA A 155 8.11 36.89 71.18
C ALA A 155 8.97 36.40 72.36
N LYS A 156 8.43 35.54 73.24
CA LYS A 156 9.21 34.89 74.31
C LYS A 156 10.26 33.93 73.75
N GLU A 157 9.90 33.09 72.77
CA GLU A 157 10.85 32.20 72.08
C GLU A 157 12.01 32.99 71.46
N ARG A 158 11.72 34.10 70.78
CA ARG A 158 12.76 34.98 70.21
C ARG A 158 13.72 35.57 71.24
N LEU A 159 13.28 35.79 72.48
CA LEU A 159 14.12 36.30 73.56
C LEU A 159 14.97 35.20 74.18
N GLU A 160 14.50 33.94 74.20
CA GLU A 160 15.26 32.77 74.64
C GLU A 160 16.37 32.38 73.65
N ASP A 161 16.18 32.63 72.35
CA ASP A 161 17.16 32.34 71.29
C ASP A 161 18.30 33.37 71.16
N LEU A 162 18.19 34.52 71.82
CA LEU A 162 19.26 35.53 71.81
C LEU A 162 20.41 35.08 72.72
N PRO A 163 21.64 34.91 72.19
CA PRO A 163 22.77 34.54 73.02
C PRO A 163 23.00 35.61 74.08
N GLN A 164 22.90 35.19 75.34
CA GLN A 164 23.20 36.03 76.48
C GLN A 164 24.68 36.43 76.39
N ILE A 165 24.97 37.68 76.01
CA ILE A 165 26.35 38.17 75.91
C ILE A 165 26.89 38.30 77.33
N LEU A 166 27.48 37.22 77.82
CA LEU A 166 28.36 37.24 78.98
C LEU A 166 29.62 38.00 78.55
N GLU A 167 29.81 39.21 79.06
CA GLU A 167 31.10 39.90 78.97
C GLU A 167 32.17 38.99 79.59
N MET A 168 33.00 38.38 78.74
CA MET A 168 34.05 37.47 79.13
C MET A 168 35.40 38.19 79.06
N LEU A 169 35.99 38.43 80.22
CA LEU A 169 37.34 38.97 80.34
C LEU A 169 38.37 37.88 80.04
N VAL A 170 39.15 38.04 78.96
CA VAL A 170 40.25 37.14 78.59
C VAL A 170 41.59 37.85 78.82
N SER A 171 42.58 37.12 79.32
CA SER A 171 43.91 37.69 79.55
C SER A 171 44.62 37.99 78.22
N ARG A 172 45.46 39.03 78.20
CA ARG A 172 46.27 39.37 77.01
C ARG A 172 47.21 38.23 76.59
N ALA A 173 47.68 37.43 77.56
CA ALA A 173 48.55 36.29 77.30
C ALA A 173 47.79 35.17 76.56
N ASP A 174 46.58 34.82 77.02
CA ASP A 174 45.75 33.81 76.36
C ASP A 174 45.36 34.24 74.95
N LEU A 175 45.05 35.52 74.76
CA LEU A 175 44.71 36.08 73.46
C LEU A 175 45.91 36.02 72.49
N GLN A 176 47.13 36.25 73.00
CA GLN A 176 48.35 36.15 72.21
C GLN A 176 48.68 34.70 71.84
N SER A 177 48.61 33.76 72.78
CA SER A 177 48.80 32.32 72.48
C SER A 177 47.77 31.80 71.49
N LYS A 178 46.52 32.28 71.57
CA LYS A 178 45.50 31.94 70.57
C LYS A 178 45.81 32.52 69.20
N ARG A 179 46.32 33.75 69.10
CA ARG A 179 46.77 34.32 67.82
C ARG A 179 47.91 33.52 67.19
N GLU A 180 48.89 33.12 67.99
CA GLU A 180 50.02 32.30 67.53
C GLU A 180 49.52 30.94 67.02
N TYR A 181 48.65 30.27 67.78
CA TYR A 181 48.03 29.02 67.36
C TYR A 181 47.18 29.16 66.08
N THR A 182 46.41 30.25 65.95
CA THR A 182 45.65 30.53 64.73
C THR A 182 46.59 30.72 63.53
N GLY A 183 47.70 31.44 63.69
CA GLY A 183 48.68 31.63 62.61
C GLY A 183 49.38 30.34 62.17
N GLU A 184 49.67 29.43 63.10
CA GLU A 184 50.16 28.08 62.77
C GLU A 184 49.10 27.27 62.01
N LEU A 185 47.84 27.35 62.44
CA LEU A 185 46.72 26.67 61.77
C LEU A 185 46.53 27.21 60.34
N GLU A 186 46.55 28.53 60.15
CA GLU A 186 46.46 29.18 58.83
C GLU A 186 47.58 28.71 57.91
N SER A 187 48.81 28.64 58.42
CA SER A 187 49.97 28.15 57.67
C SER A 187 49.80 26.69 57.24
N ARG A 188 49.27 25.85 58.13
CA ARG A 188 49.03 24.43 57.84
C ARG A 188 47.89 24.23 56.84
N VAL A 189 46.82 25.02 56.95
CA VAL A 189 45.71 25.03 55.99
C VAL A 189 46.21 25.47 54.61
N SER A 190 47.02 26.51 54.54
CA SER A 190 47.64 26.98 53.28
C SER A 190 48.51 25.91 52.62
N TYR A 191 49.34 25.22 53.41
CA TYR A 191 50.16 24.12 52.91
C TYR A 191 49.31 22.96 52.37
N LEU A 192 48.31 22.51 53.14
CA LEU A 192 47.42 21.41 52.73
C LEU A 192 46.58 21.76 51.51
N ALA A 193 46.11 23.01 51.40
CA ALA A 193 45.38 23.48 50.23
C ALA A 193 46.24 23.39 48.98
N ARG A 194 47.50 23.84 49.05
CA ARG A 194 48.43 23.77 47.92
C ARG A 194 48.81 22.34 47.55
N ASP A 195 49.00 21.47 48.54
CA ASP A 195 49.29 20.05 48.31
C ASP A 195 48.11 19.35 47.63
N LYS A 196 46.88 19.62 48.09
CA LYS A 196 45.64 19.11 47.47
C LYS A 196 45.49 19.61 46.03
N GLU A 197 45.77 20.88 45.76
CA GLU A 197 45.70 21.47 44.42
C GLU A 197 46.68 20.78 43.46
N VAL A 198 47.92 20.56 43.89
CA VAL A 198 48.92 19.83 43.10
C VAL A 198 48.48 18.39 42.85
N HIS A 199 47.94 17.72 43.88
CA HIS A 199 47.49 16.35 43.75
C HIS A 199 46.30 16.22 42.79
N LEU A 200 45.33 17.14 42.87
CA LEU A 200 44.20 17.20 41.95
C LEU A 200 44.67 17.45 40.50
N GLY A 201 45.63 18.36 40.31
CA GLY A 201 46.19 18.66 38.99
C GLY A 201 46.89 17.45 38.36
N LEU A 202 47.66 16.68 39.14
CA LEU A 202 48.28 15.44 38.69
C LEU A 202 47.23 14.40 38.31
N GLN A 203 46.20 14.21 39.13
CA GLN A 203 45.13 13.26 38.87
C GLN A 203 44.35 13.62 37.60
N GLN A 204 44.04 14.91 37.39
CA GLN A 204 43.42 15.40 36.16
C GLN A 204 44.30 15.14 34.93
N GLN A 205 45.62 15.34 35.04
CA GLN A 205 46.55 15.04 33.96
C GLN A 205 46.59 13.54 33.63
N GLU A 206 46.57 12.66 34.64
CA GLU A 206 46.53 11.21 34.44
C GLU A 206 45.22 10.76 33.78
N PHE A 207 44.08 11.30 34.22
CA PHE A 207 42.79 11.00 33.59
C PHE A 207 42.73 11.51 32.15
N ALA A 208 43.24 12.72 31.88
CA ALA A 208 43.32 13.25 30.52
C ALA A 208 44.20 12.36 29.62
N ALA A 209 45.39 11.98 30.10
CA ALA A 209 46.27 11.07 29.36
C ALA A 209 45.64 9.69 29.13
N SER A 210 44.90 9.14 30.11
CA SER A 210 44.17 7.88 29.94
C SER A 210 43.05 8.01 28.93
N LYS A 211 42.32 9.13 28.92
CA LYS A 211 41.27 9.41 27.94
C LYS A 211 41.87 9.48 26.54
N ASP A 212 42.96 10.22 26.35
CA ASP A 212 43.63 10.36 25.06
C ASP A 212 44.15 9.01 24.54
N ALA A 213 44.71 8.18 25.43
CA ALA A 213 45.15 6.83 25.09
C ALA A 213 43.98 5.92 24.68
N LEU A 214 42.83 6.05 25.33
CA LEU A 214 41.62 5.29 24.99
C LEU A 214 41.06 5.72 23.64
N VAL A 215 40.98 7.03 23.39
CA VAL A 215 40.58 7.60 22.09
C VAL A 215 41.51 7.13 20.97
N ALA A 216 42.82 7.13 21.20
CA ALA A 216 43.79 6.62 20.23
C ALA A 216 43.56 5.14 19.90
N ARG A 217 43.23 4.31 20.90
CA ARG A 217 42.91 2.89 20.69
C ARG A 217 41.62 2.70 19.90
N TYR A 218 40.57 3.47 20.18
CA TYR A 218 39.32 3.41 19.42
C TYR A 218 39.51 3.84 17.97
N ASN A 219 40.24 4.93 17.73
CA ASN A 219 40.56 5.37 16.38
C ASN A 219 41.35 4.31 15.60
N GLN A 220 42.31 3.64 16.25
CA GLN A 220 43.03 2.52 15.62
C GLN A 220 42.08 1.36 15.24
N ILE A 221 41.12 1.02 16.09
CA ILE A 221 40.12 -0.02 15.79
C ILE A 221 39.22 0.43 14.63
N LEU A 222 38.77 1.69 14.63
CA LEU A 222 37.97 2.26 13.55
C LEU A 222 38.72 2.23 12.21
N ASP A 223 40.00 2.60 12.19
CA ASP A 223 40.84 2.53 10.99
C ASP A 223 40.98 1.07 10.49
N GLN A 224 41.22 0.12 11.40
CA GLN A 224 41.28 -1.30 11.06
C GLN A 224 39.95 -1.81 10.49
N MET A 225 38.81 -1.43 11.09
CA MET A 225 37.49 -1.81 10.59
C MET A 225 37.23 -1.20 9.21
N ASN A 226 37.57 0.07 9.02
CA ASN A 226 37.45 0.74 7.72
C ASN A 226 38.30 0.07 6.64
N ASP A 227 39.54 -0.33 6.96
CA ASP A 227 40.39 -1.08 6.05
C ASP A 227 39.76 -2.44 5.68
N THR A 228 39.20 -3.17 6.67
CA THR A 228 38.50 -4.43 6.39
C THR A 228 37.28 -4.22 5.50
N ILE A 229 36.49 -3.18 5.72
CA ILE A 229 35.33 -2.84 4.89
C ILE A 229 35.79 -2.56 3.45
N GLN A 230 36.83 -1.75 3.25
CA GLN A 230 37.35 -1.46 1.91
C GLN A 230 37.87 -2.72 1.19
N THR A 231 38.51 -3.65 1.91
CA THR A 231 38.94 -4.92 1.31
C THR A 231 37.75 -5.78 0.88
N LEU A 232 36.72 -5.90 1.74
CA LEU A 232 35.50 -6.64 1.44
C LEU A 232 34.71 -6.02 0.28
N GLU A 233 34.66 -4.69 0.18
CA GLU A 233 34.01 -3.99 -0.94
C GLU A 233 34.70 -4.29 -2.28
N LYS A 234 36.04 -4.29 -2.29
CA LYS A 234 36.83 -4.67 -3.46
C LYS A 234 36.62 -6.13 -3.83
N GLU A 235 36.63 -7.04 -2.85
CA GLU A 235 36.35 -8.46 -3.08
C GLU A 235 34.95 -8.67 -3.65
N ARG A 236 33.93 -8.00 -3.08
CA ARG A 236 32.56 -8.02 -3.59
C ARG A 236 32.51 -7.55 -5.05
N GLU A 237 33.16 -6.45 -5.40
CA GLU A 237 33.18 -5.93 -6.76
C GLU A 237 33.85 -6.89 -7.75
N THR A 238 35.01 -7.46 -7.39
CA THR A 238 35.68 -8.45 -8.24
C THR A 238 34.85 -9.73 -8.42
N LEU A 239 34.17 -10.18 -7.38
CA LEU A 239 33.28 -11.35 -7.45
C LEU A 239 32.05 -11.06 -8.31
N GLN A 240 31.49 -9.86 -8.19
CA GLN A 240 30.38 -9.42 -9.03
C GLN A 240 30.77 -9.39 -10.51
N GLN A 241 31.91 -8.80 -10.86
CA GLN A 241 32.44 -8.80 -12.23
C GLN A 241 32.70 -10.25 -12.73
N SER A 242 33.22 -11.13 -11.88
CA SER A 242 33.38 -12.56 -12.20
C SER A 242 32.05 -13.26 -12.46
N HIS A 243 31.00 -12.91 -11.72
CA HIS A 243 29.66 -13.47 -11.91
C HIS A 243 29.00 -12.94 -13.17
N GLU A 244 29.09 -11.63 -13.43
CA GLU A 244 28.57 -11.01 -14.65
C GLU A 244 29.19 -11.61 -15.91
N THR A 245 30.51 -11.83 -15.91
CA THR A 245 31.21 -12.50 -17.03
C THR A 245 30.79 -13.97 -17.20
N LYS A 246 30.60 -14.72 -16.12
CA LYS A 246 30.09 -16.10 -16.18
C LYS A 246 28.66 -16.14 -16.74
N ILE A 247 27.78 -15.24 -16.29
CA ILE A 247 26.41 -15.14 -16.79
C ILE A 247 26.41 -14.77 -18.27
N ALA A 248 27.20 -13.78 -18.68
CA ALA A 248 27.33 -13.38 -20.08
C ALA A 248 27.79 -14.55 -20.96
N LYS A 249 28.78 -15.33 -20.50
CA LYS A 249 29.25 -16.53 -21.21
C LYS A 249 28.16 -17.60 -21.33
N VAL A 250 27.43 -17.89 -20.25
CA VAL A 250 26.33 -18.87 -20.29
C VAL A 250 25.22 -18.42 -21.24
N LEU A 251 24.90 -17.12 -21.27
CA LEU A 251 23.93 -16.56 -22.21
C LEU A 251 24.41 -16.67 -23.66
N GLU A 252 25.69 -16.42 -23.92
CA GLU A 252 26.30 -16.58 -25.24
C GLU A 252 26.26 -18.04 -25.70
N ASP A 253 26.70 -18.98 -24.85
CA ASP A 253 26.65 -20.42 -25.11
C ASP A 253 25.21 -20.87 -25.39
N HIS A 254 24.24 -20.42 -24.58
CA HIS A 254 22.82 -20.75 -24.76
C HIS A 254 22.27 -20.21 -26.09
N ASN A 255 22.60 -18.96 -26.45
CA ASN A 255 22.19 -18.36 -27.72
C ASN A 255 22.80 -19.10 -28.92
N SER A 256 24.06 -19.53 -28.83
CA SER A 256 24.71 -20.34 -29.86
C SER A 256 23.95 -21.67 -30.06
N VAL A 257 23.64 -22.38 -28.97
CA VAL A 257 22.89 -23.65 -29.03
C VAL A 257 21.48 -23.45 -29.63
N ILE A 258 20.79 -22.36 -29.26
CA ILE A 258 19.49 -22.03 -29.87
C ILE A 258 19.65 -21.78 -31.37
N ALA A 259 20.66 -21.02 -31.79
CA ALA A 259 20.90 -20.72 -33.20
C ALA A 259 21.20 -21.99 -34.01
N GLU A 260 22.03 -22.88 -33.47
CA GLU A 260 22.32 -24.20 -34.07
C GLU A 260 21.05 -25.04 -34.21
N HIS A 261 20.24 -25.13 -33.14
CA HIS A 261 18.99 -25.90 -33.19
C HIS A 261 17.98 -25.33 -34.19
N GLN A 262 17.87 -24.00 -34.26
CA GLN A 262 17.04 -23.33 -35.26
C GLN A 262 17.55 -23.61 -36.68
N GLN A 263 18.86 -23.63 -36.89
CA GLN A 263 19.45 -23.97 -38.18
C GLN A 263 19.15 -25.42 -38.57
N GLU A 264 19.29 -26.36 -37.62
CA GLU A 264 18.97 -27.78 -37.85
C GLU A 264 17.49 -27.97 -38.20
N LEU A 265 16.58 -27.32 -37.47
CA LEU A 265 15.15 -27.37 -37.76
C LEU A 265 14.83 -26.79 -39.13
N ARG A 266 15.45 -25.66 -39.52
CA ARG A 266 15.31 -25.08 -40.86
C ARG A 266 15.80 -26.05 -41.94
N GLN A 267 16.91 -26.74 -41.73
CA GLN A 267 17.41 -27.74 -42.68
C GLN A 267 16.43 -28.91 -42.84
N LYS A 268 15.89 -29.44 -41.74
CA LYS A 268 14.88 -30.51 -41.77
C LYS A 268 13.61 -30.06 -42.50
N LEU A 269 13.16 -28.83 -42.25
CA LEU A 269 11.99 -28.27 -42.91
C LEU A 269 12.22 -28.13 -44.43
N LEU A 270 13.38 -27.63 -44.85
CA LEU A 270 13.76 -27.56 -46.26
C LEU A 270 13.80 -28.95 -46.92
N TYR A 271 14.29 -29.96 -46.19
CA TYR A 271 14.29 -31.34 -46.67
C TYR A 271 12.87 -31.87 -46.89
N GLU A 272 11.96 -31.69 -45.92
CA GLU A 272 10.56 -32.11 -46.06
C GLU A 272 9.84 -31.35 -47.18
N TYR A 273 10.08 -30.04 -47.37
CA TYR A 273 9.56 -29.32 -48.53
C TYR A 273 10.07 -29.91 -49.85
N SER A 274 11.36 -30.20 -49.96
CA SER A 274 11.92 -30.81 -51.18
C SER A 274 11.32 -32.21 -51.48
N LYS A 275 10.95 -32.95 -50.43
CA LYS A 275 10.29 -34.24 -50.54
C LYS A 275 8.83 -34.08 -50.95
N GLN A 276 8.13 -33.09 -50.39
CA GLN A 276 6.78 -32.74 -50.81
C GLN A 276 6.75 -32.32 -52.29
N ASP A 277 7.68 -31.48 -52.75
CA ASP A 277 7.78 -31.08 -54.16
C ASP A 277 7.95 -32.29 -55.09
N LYS A 278 8.78 -33.26 -54.69
CA LYS A 278 8.96 -34.52 -55.44
C LYS A 278 7.67 -35.34 -55.48
N LEU A 279 6.98 -35.48 -54.35
CA LEU A 279 5.70 -36.21 -54.28
C LEU A 279 4.63 -35.51 -55.12
N GLU A 280 4.57 -34.18 -55.11
CA GLU A 280 3.66 -33.41 -55.95
C GLU A 280 3.97 -33.59 -57.44
N SER A 281 5.25 -33.64 -57.83
CA SER A 281 5.65 -33.95 -59.22
C SER A 281 5.19 -35.35 -59.63
N ILE A 282 5.44 -36.36 -58.78
CA ILE A 282 5.04 -37.75 -59.04
C ILE A 282 3.51 -37.87 -59.13
N LEU A 283 2.77 -37.18 -58.26
CA LEU A 283 1.31 -37.18 -58.28
C LEU A 283 0.79 -36.55 -59.58
N LYS A 284 1.37 -35.42 -60.03
CA LYS A 284 1.02 -34.81 -61.33
C LYS A 284 1.33 -35.73 -62.50
N GLU A 285 2.49 -36.38 -62.51
CA GLU A 285 2.85 -37.37 -63.54
C GLU A 285 1.90 -38.58 -63.54
N MET A 286 1.54 -39.09 -62.36
CA MET A 286 0.58 -40.17 -62.22
C MET A 286 -0.82 -39.74 -62.70
N GLN A 287 -1.27 -38.54 -62.32
CA GLN A 287 -2.55 -37.99 -62.73
C GLN A 287 -2.63 -37.83 -64.24
N THR A 288 -1.62 -37.21 -64.88
CA THR A 288 -1.57 -37.10 -66.35
C THR A 288 -1.52 -38.46 -67.05
N THR A 289 -0.89 -39.47 -66.45
CA THR A 289 -0.88 -40.83 -66.99
C THR A 289 -2.25 -41.49 -66.90
N LEU A 290 -2.94 -41.34 -65.77
CA LEU A 290 -4.30 -41.84 -65.58
C LEU A 290 -5.30 -41.14 -66.49
N ASP A 291 -5.24 -39.81 -66.60
CA ASP A 291 -6.06 -39.02 -67.50
C ASP A 291 -5.88 -39.50 -68.95
N ARG A 292 -4.63 -39.70 -69.39
CA ARG A 292 -4.33 -40.28 -70.71
C ARG A 292 -4.92 -41.68 -70.88
N GLN A 293 -4.83 -42.55 -69.86
CA GLN A 293 -5.41 -43.89 -69.93
C GLN A 293 -6.94 -43.85 -70.03
N VAL A 294 -7.59 -42.93 -69.32
CA VAL A 294 -9.04 -42.69 -69.41
C VAL A 294 -9.38 -42.17 -70.79
N GLU A 295 -8.68 -41.16 -71.32
CA GLU A 295 -8.90 -40.63 -72.67
C GLU A 295 -8.73 -41.72 -73.74
N GLU A 296 -7.71 -42.57 -73.63
CA GLU A 296 -7.48 -43.68 -74.56
C GLU A 296 -8.58 -44.74 -74.46
N ALA A 297 -9.05 -45.08 -73.26
CA ALA A 297 -10.15 -46.01 -73.05
C ALA A 297 -11.48 -45.44 -73.56
N GLU A 298 -11.76 -44.17 -73.30
CA GLU A 298 -12.90 -43.46 -73.85
C GLU A 298 -12.84 -43.36 -75.38
N ARG A 299 -11.65 -43.13 -75.96
CA ARG A 299 -11.47 -43.13 -77.42
C ARG A 299 -11.75 -44.51 -78.01
N ARG A 300 -11.20 -45.58 -77.42
CA ARG A 300 -11.46 -46.97 -77.87
C ARG A 300 -12.95 -47.31 -77.81
N THR A 301 -13.60 -47.02 -76.69
CA THR A 301 -15.04 -47.28 -76.53
C THR A 301 -15.89 -46.44 -77.50
N ARG A 302 -15.52 -45.18 -77.77
CA ARG A 302 -16.17 -44.36 -78.82
C ARG A 302 -15.97 -44.96 -80.22
N GLU A 303 -14.76 -45.38 -80.57
CA GLU A 303 -14.45 -46.02 -81.85
C GLU A 303 -15.23 -47.32 -82.05
N GLU A 304 -15.32 -48.17 -81.03
CA GLU A 304 -16.11 -49.41 -81.04
C GLU A 304 -17.61 -49.12 -81.19
N LEU A 305 -18.13 -48.12 -80.48
CA LEU A 305 -19.53 -47.70 -80.60
C LEU A 305 -19.82 -47.12 -81.99
N GLN A 306 -18.90 -46.35 -82.56
CA GLN A 306 -19.03 -45.80 -83.90
C GLN A 306 -19.04 -46.92 -84.95
N GLN A 307 -18.13 -47.89 -84.85
CA GLN A 307 -18.11 -49.06 -85.74
C GLN A 307 -19.43 -49.84 -85.66
N ARG A 308 -19.93 -50.12 -84.45
CA ARG A 308 -21.23 -50.78 -84.28
C ARG A 308 -22.38 -49.96 -84.86
N LEU A 309 -22.35 -48.63 -84.71
CA LEU A 309 -23.35 -47.76 -85.31
C LEU A 309 -23.30 -47.84 -86.84
N ASP A 310 -22.11 -47.77 -87.43
CA ASP A 310 -21.91 -47.86 -88.89
C ASP A 310 -22.36 -49.22 -89.44
N GLU A 311 -22.06 -50.32 -88.72
CA GLU A 311 -22.54 -51.67 -89.03
C GLU A 311 -24.09 -51.76 -88.99
N GLN A 312 -24.70 -51.21 -87.94
CA GLN A 312 -26.17 -51.20 -87.81
C GLN A 312 -26.82 -50.32 -88.88
N VAL A 313 -26.23 -49.16 -89.21
CA VAL A 313 -26.70 -48.30 -90.31
C VAL A 313 -26.60 -49.02 -91.66
N ALA A 314 -25.50 -49.74 -91.92
CA ALA A 314 -25.34 -50.53 -93.13
C ALA A 314 -26.40 -51.65 -93.21
N LEU A 315 -26.67 -52.35 -92.11
CA LEU A 315 -27.70 -53.38 -92.04
C LEU A 315 -29.11 -52.80 -92.27
N VAL A 316 -29.41 -51.63 -91.69
CA VAL A 316 -30.68 -50.92 -91.93
C VAL A 316 -30.81 -50.52 -93.40
N ASN A 317 -29.73 -50.02 -94.02
CA ASN A 317 -29.72 -49.69 -95.44
C ASN A 317 -29.91 -50.94 -96.33
N GLN A 318 -29.37 -52.08 -95.92
CA GLN A 318 -29.61 -53.34 -96.63
C GLN A 318 -31.05 -53.82 -96.48
N LEU A 319 -31.60 -53.82 -95.25
CA LEU A 319 -32.99 -54.21 -94.98
C LEU A 319 -33.98 -53.28 -95.67
N THR A 320 -33.69 -51.99 -95.75
CA THR A 320 -34.52 -51.03 -96.50
C THR A 320 -34.45 -51.31 -98.00
N ALA A 321 -33.28 -51.62 -98.57
CA ALA A 321 -33.17 -52.04 -99.97
C ALA A 321 -33.92 -53.37 -100.26
N ASP A 322 -33.85 -54.34 -99.35
CA ASP A 322 -34.60 -55.60 -99.45
C ASP A 322 -36.12 -55.36 -99.32
N LEU A 323 -36.55 -54.45 -98.45
CA LEU A 323 -37.94 -54.00 -98.36
C LEU A 323 -38.39 -53.30 -99.64
N GLU A 324 -37.59 -52.40 -100.22
CA GLU A 324 -37.88 -51.76 -101.51
C GLU A 324 -37.99 -52.79 -102.64
N LYS A 325 -37.11 -53.79 -102.67
CA LYS A 325 -37.18 -54.88 -103.64
C LYS A 325 -38.44 -55.71 -103.47
N THR A 326 -38.74 -56.18 -102.25
CA THR A 326 -39.93 -57.00 -101.98
C THR A 326 -41.22 -56.22 -102.19
N THR A 327 -41.26 -54.93 -101.87
CA THR A 327 -42.42 -54.07 -102.18
C THR A 327 -42.59 -53.89 -103.68
N SER A 328 -41.52 -53.70 -104.46
CA SER A 328 -41.59 -53.64 -105.92
C SER A 328 -42.05 -54.96 -106.55
N GLU A 329 -41.62 -56.11 -106.00
CA GLU A 329 -42.07 -57.44 -106.42
C GLU A 329 -43.55 -57.66 -106.10
N LEU A 330 -44.00 -57.25 -104.90
CA LEU A 330 -45.40 -57.30 -104.49
C LEU A 330 -46.28 -56.38 -105.35
N GLU A 331 -45.79 -55.19 -105.70
CA GLU A 331 -46.47 -54.27 -106.61
C GLU A 331 -46.59 -54.85 -108.03
N ARG A 332 -45.55 -55.51 -108.53
CA ARG A 332 -45.58 -56.26 -109.80
C ARG A 332 -46.63 -57.37 -109.74
N GLU A 333 -46.62 -58.20 -108.71
CA GLU A 333 -47.63 -59.26 -108.53
C GLU A 333 -49.05 -58.69 -108.40
N ARG A 334 -49.24 -57.57 -107.70
CA ARG A 334 -50.52 -56.86 -107.67
C ARG A 334 -50.96 -56.39 -109.05
N SER A 335 -50.04 -55.87 -109.86
CA SER A 335 -50.35 -55.42 -111.23
C SER A 335 -50.70 -56.58 -112.16
N GLU A 336 -49.97 -57.69 -112.06
CA GLU A 336 -50.27 -58.93 -112.80
C GLU A 336 -51.60 -59.53 -112.35
N GLY A 337 -51.86 -59.56 -111.03
CA GLY A 337 -53.14 -59.96 -110.47
C GLY A 337 -54.30 -59.09 -110.94
N ALA A 338 -54.10 -57.76 -111.02
CA ALA A 338 -55.10 -56.84 -111.57
C ALA A 338 -55.37 -57.09 -113.07
N GLU A 339 -54.34 -57.45 -113.84
CA GLU A 339 -54.47 -57.75 -115.27
C GLU A 339 -55.18 -59.09 -115.51
N ILE A 340 -54.93 -60.11 -114.67
CA ILE A 340 -55.67 -61.38 -114.67
C ILE A 340 -57.14 -61.14 -114.36
N VAL A 341 -57.45 -60.35 -113.32
CA VAL A 341 -58.84 -59.99 -112.98
C VAL A 341 -59.53 -59.33 -114.17
N ARG A 342 -58.87 -58.37 -114.83
CA ARG A 342 -59.41 -57.70 -116.01
C ARG A 342 -59.68 -58.65 -117.18
N LEU A 343 -58.80 -59.63 -117.42
CA LEU A 343 -58.99 -60.65 -118.46
C LEU A 343 -60.16 -61.59 -118.12
N VAL A 344 -60.30 -61.98 -116.85
CA VAL A 344 -61.43 -62.79 -116.39
C VAL A 344 -62.74 -62.02 -116.52
N GLU A 345 -62.79 -60.76 -116.09
CA GLU A 345 -63.97 -59.90 -116.24
C GLU A 345 -64.39 -59.78 -117.72
N ALA A 346 -63.43 -59.51 -118.62
CA ALA A 346 -63.70 -59.44 -120.06
C ALA A 346 -64.20 -60.78 -120.64
N ALA A 347 -63.65 -61.92 -120.20
CA ALA A 347 -64.14 -63.23 -120.61
C ALA A 347 -65.57 -63.49 -120.11
N THR A 348 -65.86 -63.16 -118.85
CA THR A 348 -67.22 -63.31 -118.29
C THR A 348 -68.25 -62.40 -118.97
N GLU A 349 -67.87 -61.20 -119.41
CA GLU A 349 -68.74 -60.34 -120.20
C GLU A 349 -69.07 -60.92 -121.58
N VAL A 350 -68.09 -61.55 -122.24
CA VAL A 350 -68.31 -62.25 -123.52
C VAL A 350 -69.25 -63.43 -123.34
N GLU A 351 -69.06 -64.25 -122.29
CA GLU A 351 -69.96 -65.36 -121.99
C GLU A 351 -71.39 -64.88 -121.68
N LEU A 352 -71.55 -63.79 -120.91
CA LEU A 352 -72.85 -63.16 -120.66
C LEU A 352 -73.49 -62.63 -121.96
N GLY A 353 -72.70 -62.08 -122.87
CA GLY A 353 -73.14 -61.66 -124.20
C GLY A 353 -73.67 -62.83 -125.03
N GLN A 354 -72.95 -63.94 -125.05
CA GLN A 354 -73.35 -65.16 -125.77
C GLN A 354 -74.64 -65.77 -125.19
N VAL A 355 -74.79 -65.80 -123.87
CA VAL A 355 -76.04 -66.23 -123.22
C VAL A 355 -77.21 -65.30 -123.59
N ARG A 356 -76.96 -63.99 -123.66
CA ARG A 356 -77.97 -63.00 -124.04
C ARG A 356 -78.41 -63.16 -125.51
N GLU A 357 -77.48 -63.41 -126.43
CA GLU A 357 -77.79 -63.69 -127.84
C GLU A 357 -78.56 -65.01 -128.02
N ALA A 358 -78.20 -66.06 -127.28
CA ALA A 358 -78.93 -67.33 -127.30
C ALA A 358 -80.39 -67.16 -126.84
N LEU A 359 -80.63 -66.39 -125.76
CA LEU A 359 -81.97 -66.08 -125.28
C LEU A 359 -82.77 -65.22 -126.27
N HIS A 360 -82.14 -64.25 -126.95
CA HIS A 360 -82.79 -63.46 -127.99
C HIS A 360 -83.14 -64.29 -129.23
N SER A 361 -82.30 -65.25 -129.62
CA SER A 361 -82.56 -66.17 -130.73
C SER A 361 -83.75 -67.09 -130.43
N GLN A 362 -83.83 -67.66 -129.22
CA GLN A 362 -84.98 -68.47 -128.80
C GLN A 362 -86.28 -67.66 -128.74
N LEU A 363 -86.22 -66.40 -128.29
CA LEU A 363 -87.39 -65.51 -128.30
C LEU A 363 -87.85 -65.20 -129.74
N ALA A 364 -86.92 -65.03 -130.67
CA ALA A 364 -87.22 -64.80 -132.08
C ALA A 364 -87.87 -66.03 -132.75
N GLU A 365 -87.36 -67.24 -132.46
CA GLU A 365 -87.99 -68.50 -132.92
C GLU A 365 -89.41 -68.64 -132.37
N GLU A 366 -89.63 -68.40 -131.09
CA GLU A 366 -90.97 -68.43 -130.49
C GLU A 366 -91.91 -67.39 -131.13
N HIS A 367 -91.44 -66.17 -131.41
CA HIS A 367 -92.22 -65.17 -132.14
C HIS A 367 -92.61 -65.63 -133.55
N THR A 368 -91.72 -66.30 -134.29
CA THR A 368 -92.03 -66.84 -135.63
C THR A 368 -93.00 -68.03 -135.58
N ASN A 369 -92.93 -68.86 -134.54
CA ASN A 369 -93.86 -69.96 -134.31
C ASN A 369 -95.26 -69.44 -133.93
N VAL A 370 -95.35 -68.38 -133.12
CA VAL A 370 -96.62 -67.70 -132.81
C VAL A 370 -97.25 -67.06 -134.06
N ILE A 371 -96.44 -66.50 -134.97
CA ILE A 371 -96.92 -65.94 -136.25
C ILE A 371 -97.44 -67.05 -137.18
N LYS A 372 -96.71 -68.18 -137.28
CA LYS A 372 -97.14 -69.35 -138.09
C LYS A 372 -98.45 -69.95 -137.59
N LEU A 373 -98.57 -70.19 -136.28
CA LEU A 373 -99.81 -70.71 -135.67
C LEU A 373 -100.99 -69.72 -135.79
N ARG A 374 -100.73 -68.41 -135.82
CA ARG A 374 -101.76 -67.40 -136.15
C ARG A 374 -102.20 -67.45 -137.60
N SER A 375 -101.29 -67.70 -138.55
CA SER A 375 -101.62 -67.81 -139.98
C SER A 375 -102.37 -69.10 -140.33
N GLU A 376 -102.06 -70.22 -139.67
CA GLU A 376 -102.77 -71.50 -139.84
C GLU A 376 -104.19 -71.45 -139.23
N LYS A 377 -104.37 -70.71 -138.13
CA LYS A 377 -105.70 -70.44 -137.55
C LYS A 377 -106.57 -69.52 -138.43
N ALA A 378 -105.97 -68.60 -139.18
CA ALA A 378 -106.69 -67.69 -140.08
C ALA A 378 -107.14 -68.37 -141.38
N ALA A 379 -106.43 -69.40 -141.87
CA ALA A 379 -106.83 -70.15 -143.06
C ALA A 379 -108.00 -71.14 -142.82
N LEU A 380 -108.11 -71.69 -141.60
CA LEU A 380 -109.20 -72.62 -141.22
C LEU A 380 -110.57 -71.94 -141.03
N THR A 381 -110.66 -70.62 -141.11
CA THR A 381 -111.91 -69.85 -140.89
C THR A 381 -112.54 -69.28 -142.17
N LYS A 382 -112.03 -69.61 -143.38
CA LYS A 382 -112.60 -69.17 -144.66
C LYS A 382 -113.19 -70.29 -145.55
N ASN A 383 -113.31 -71.52 -145.01
CA ASN A 383 -113.97 -72.67 -145.67
C ASN A 383 -115.27 -73.14 -144.97
N TYR A 384 -115.85 -72.31 -144.10
CA TYR A 384 -117.26 -72.39 -143.74
C TYR A 384 -117.84 -70.97 -143.78
N ALA A 385 -118.71 -70.74 -144.78
CA ALA A 385 -119.53 -69.57 -145.10
C ALA A 385 -119.01 -68.66 -146.25
N THR A 386 -119.73 -68.76 -147.38
CA THR A 386 -119.99 -67.79 -148.48
C THR A 386 -118.87 -66.94 -149.04
#